data_AF-A0A1P8WRE0-F1
#
_entry.id   AF-A0A1P8WRE0-F1
#
_cell.length_a   1.000
_cell.length_b   1.000
_cell.length_c   1.000
_cell.angle_alpha   90.00
_cell.angle_beta   90.00
_cell.angle_gamma   90.00
#
_symmetry.space_group_name_H-M   'P 1'
#
loop_
_entity.id
_entity.type
_entity.pdbx_description
1 polymer ?
#
loop_
_entity_poly.entity_id
_entity_poly.type
_entity_poly.pdbx_seq_one_letter_code
_entity_poly.pdbx_strand_id
1 'polypeptide(L)'
;MNVKEPVLLIVLIETARMRWLAGGIDMQHNAIPLLASQDDDLAPYRTLEFEEQASFLRHRFCGALQRGCDRLWGRKQKACQFVLVTDTHFPDAPAELTDRVAEHMVQWMANPPLVFFSADDRSFQSRPLTPTALAGSLPDDYTEVWQAGLPSLLDAATNDDDWETVPLPKPRSN
;
A
#
# COMPACT_ATOMS: atom_id res chain seq x y z
N MET A 1 -9.93 -25.48 14.47
CA MET A 1 -9.19 -24.28 14.00
C MET A 1 -9.99 -23.68 12.87
N ASN A 2 -10.47 -22.44 13.00
CA ASN A 2 -11.12 -21.76 11.88
C ASN A 2 -10.01 -21.37 10.90
N VAL A 3 -9.97 -22.03 9.74
CA VAL A 3 -9.04 -21.68 8.66
C VAL A 3 -9.45 -20.28 8.18
N LYS A 4 -8.55 -19.31 8.30
CA LYS A 4 -8.79 -17.96 7.77
C LYS A 4 -8.58 -17.97 6.27
N GLU A 5 -9.44 -17.26 5.56
CA GLU A 5 -9.31 -17.12 4.11
C GLU A 5 -8.09 -16.25 3.77
N PRO A 6 -7.21 -16.70 2.87
CA PRO A 6 -6.04 -15.93 2.46
C PRO A 6 -6.43 -14.75 1.57
N VAL A 7 -5.77 -13.61 1.76
CA VAL A 7 -5.98 -12.37 1.01
C VAL A 7 -4.63 -11.74 0.68
N LEU A 8 -4.45 -11.19 -0.51
CA LEU A 8 -3.34 -10.29 -0.79
C LEU A 8 -3.69 -8.95 -0.14
N LEU A 9 -2.87 -8.44 0.79
CA LEU A 9 -3.09 -7.11 1.36
C LEU A 9 -2.25 -6.10 0.59
N ILE A 10 -2.92 -5.11 0.03
CA ILE A 10 -2.37 -4.11 -0.87
C ILE A 10 -2.39 -2.75 -0.20
N VAL A 11 -1.30 -2.00 -0.32
CA VAL A 11 -1.25 -0.58 0.02
C VAL A 11 -0.99 0.20 -1.26
N LEU A 12 -2.01 0.91 -1.73
CA LEU A 12 -1.91 1.89 -2.81
C LEU A 12 -1.41 3.21 -2.23
N ILE A 13 -0.35 3.76 -2.81
CA ILE A 13 0.27 5.03 -2.41
C ILE A 13 -0.05 6.03 -3.50
N GLU A 14 -0.92 7.00 -3.18
CA GLU A 14 -1.32 8.07 -4.08
C GLU A 14 -0.47 9.30 -3.78
N THR A 15 0.55 9.52 -4.59
CA THR A 15 1.48 10.65 -4.40
C THR A 15 0.85 12.00 -4.72
N ALA A 16 -0.16 12.05 -5.60
CA ALA A 16 -0.87 13.30 -5.93
C ALA A 16 -1.68 13.83 -4.74
N ARG A 17 -2.37 12.94 -4.01
CA ARG A 17 -3.16 13.27 -2.79
C ARG A 17 -2.35 13.09 -1.50
N MET A 18 -1.12 12.61 -1.61
CA MET A 18 -0.21 12.37 -0.49
C MET A 18 -0.85 11.49 0.59
N ARG A 19 -1.53 10.43 0.15
CA ARG A 19 -2.29 9.51 1.00
C ARG A 19 -2.00 8.06 0.65
N TRP A 20 -2.44 7.15 1.50
CA TRP A 20 -2.38 5.71 1.24
C TRP A 20 -3.76 5.07 1.44
N LEU A 21 -4.02 4.00 0.70
CA LEU A 21 -5.21 3.17 0.82
C LEU A 21 -4.78 1.72 1.05
N ALA A 22 -5.20 1.11 2.15
CA ALA A 22 -4.96 -0.30 2.41
C ALA A 22 -6.22 -1.10 2.10
N GLY A 23 -6.15 -2.01 1.13
CA GLY A 23 -7.26 -2.85 0.68
C GLY A 23 -6.79 -4.29 0.45
N GLY A 24 -7.73 -5.22 0.31
CA GLY A 24 -7.46 -6.62 0.00
C GLY A 24 -7.82 -6.97 -1.44
N ILE A 25 -7.19 -8.01 -1.97
CA ILE A 25 -7.70 -8.80 -3.10
C ILE A 25 -7.81 -10.25 -2.62
N ASP A 26 -9.03 -10.80 -2.65
CA ASP A 26 -9.24 -12.22 -2.32
C ASP A 26 -8.76 -13.15 -3.45
N MET A 27 -8.72 -14.45 -3.16
CA MET A 27 -8.33 -15.46 -4.15
C MET A 27 -9.37 -15.66 -5.27
N GLN A 28 -10.47 -14.90 -5.26
CA GLN A 28 -11.49 -14.84 -6.30
C GLN A 28 -11.42 -13.53 -7.10
N HIS A 29 -10.35 -12.75 -6.90
CA HIS A 29 -10.06 -11.48 -7.59
C HIS A 29 -10.96 -10.32 -7.20
N ASN A 30 -11.74 -10.44 -6.11
CA ASN A 30 -12.57 -9.35 -5.65
C ASN A 30 -11.75 -8.37 -4.81
N ALA A 31 -11.97 -7.08 -5.07
CA ALA A 31 -11.43 -6.02 -4.24
C ALA A 31 -12.17 -5.94 -2.90
N ILE A 32 -11.38 -5.70 -1.85
CA ILE A 32 -11.87 -5.55 -0.49
C ILE A 32 -11.36 -4.21 0.04
N PRO A 33 -12.08 -3.10 -0.16
CA PRO A 33 -11.76 -1.84 0.50
C PRO A 33 -11.76 -2.03 2.02
N LEU A 34 -10.69 -1.55 2.68
CA LEU A 34 -10.57 -1.65 4.13
C LEU A 34 -10.45 -0.27 4.76
N LEU A 35 -9.39 0.47 4.45
CA LEU A 35 -9.14 1.77 5.06
C LEU A 35 -8.28 2.69 4.17
N ALA A 36 -8.44 3.99 4.34
CA ALA A 36 -7.64 5.01 3.69
C ALA A 36 -7.15 6.04 4.71
N SER A 37 -5.97 6.62 4.50
CA SER A 37 -5.59 7.81 5.25
C SER A 37 -6.33 9.03 4.74
N GLN A 38 -6.28 10.11 5.53
CA GLN A 38 -6.64 11.42 5.02
C GLN A 38 -5.64 11.87 3.95
N ASP A 39 -6.09 12.80 3.11
CA ASP A 39 -5.23 13.56 2.21
C ASP A 39 -4.12 14.24 3.03
N ASP A 40 -2.94 14.35 2.43
CA ASP A 40 -1.74 14.91 3.06
C ASP A 40 -1.20 14.15 4.29
N ASP A 41 -1.65 12.92 4.60
CA ASP A 41 -1.05 12.10 5.68
C ASP A 41 0.46 11.84 5.45
N LEU A 42 0.88 11.80 4.19
CA LEU A 42 2.28 11.64 3.79
C LEU A 42 3.03 12.97 3.66
N ALA A 43 2.35 14.12 3.59
CA ALA A 43 2.98 15.43 3.42
C ALA A 43 4.15 15.74 4.38
N PRO A 44 4.15 15.27 5.65
CA PRO A 44 5.25 15.54 6.57
C PRO A 44 6.63 15.07 6.12
N TYR A 45 6.76 14.09 5.20
CA TYR A 45 8.11 13.70 4.76
C TYR A 45 8.84 14.85 4.05
N ARG A 46 8.11 15.75 3.37
CA ARG A 46 8.74 16.81 2.55
C ARG A 46 9.60 17.78 3.36
N THR A 47 9.39 17.86 4.67
CA THR A 47 10.15 18.73 5.58
C THR A 47 11.29 18.02 6.29
N LEU A 48 11.52 16.73 6.00
CA LEU A 48 12.51 15.90 6.66
C LEU A 48 13.76 15.72 5.80
N GLU A 49 14.88 15.43 6.45
CA GLU A 49 16.10 15.01 5.76
C GLU A 49 15.94 13.58 5.20
N PHE A 50 16.72 13.22 4.19
CA PHE A 50 16.53 11.98 3.41
C PHE A 50 16.35 10.70 4.24
N GLU A 51 17.20 10.46 5.25
CA GLU A 51 17.09 9.26 6.10
C GLU A 51 15.83 9.29 6.98
N GLU A 52 15.41 10.49 7.39
CA GLU A 52 14.17 10.71 8.13
C GLU A 52 12.94 10.56 7.24
N GLN A 53 13.02 10.95 5.96
CA GLN A 53 11.98 10.69 4.95
C GLN A 53 11.76 9.19 4.80
N ALA A 54 12.84 8.44 4.56
CA ALA A 54 12.77 6.98 4.40
C ALA A 54 12.24 6.31 5.68
N SER A 55 12.66 6.79 6.86
CA SER A 55 12.14 6.30 8.14
C SER A 55 10.65 6.59 8.32
N PHE A 56 10.21 7.82 8.04
CA PHE A 56 8.82 8.25 8.14
C PHE A 56 7.91 7.43 7.23
N LEU A 57 8.26 7.30 5.94
CA LEU A 57 7.45 6.58 4.96
C LEU A 57 7.31 5.10 5.34
N ARG A 58 8.41 4.43 5.72
CA ARG A 58 8.34 3.04 6.21
C ARG A 58 7.45 2.91 7.43
N HIS A 59 7.56 3.82 8.40
CA HIS A 59 6.70 3.80 9.57
C HIS A 59 5.21 3.92 9.19
N ARG A 60 4.89 4.83 8.26
CA ARG A 60 3.52 5.00 7.74
C ARG A 60 3.00 3.75 7.05
N PHE A 61 3.79 3.14 6.16
CA PHE A 61 3.36 1.95 5.42
C PHE A 61 3.27 0.72 6.31
N CYS A 62 4.16 0.53 7.28
CA CYS A 62 4.00 -0.51 8.31
C CYS A 62 2.71 -0.29 9.11
N GLY A 63 2.37 0.95 9.46
CA GLY A 63 1.11 1.29 10.10
C GLY A 63 -0.12 0.97 9.24
N ALA A 64 -0.07 1.26 7.94
CA ALA A 64 -1.12 0.91 6.98
C ALA A 64 -1.33 -0.61 6.89
N LEU A 65 -0.23 -1.38 6.76
CA LEU A 65 -0.26 -2.84 6.73
C LEU A 65 -0.81 -3.44 8.02
N GLN A 66 -0.39 -2.94 9.18
CA GLN A 66 -0.89 -3.39 10.47
C GLN A 66 -2.41 -3.21 10.58
N ARG A 67 -2.91 -2.02 10.26
CA ARG A 67 -4.35 -1.72 10.30
C ARG A 67 -5.12 -2.55 9.27
N GLY A 68 -4.56 -2.78 8.09
CA GLY A 68 -5.13 -3.67 7.07
C GLY A 68 -5.26 -5.10 7.60
N CYS A 69 -4.22 -5.64 8.22
CA CYS A 69 -4.25 -6.93 8.90
C CYS A 69 -5.34 -7.01 9.98
N ASP A 70 -5.47 -5.97 10.80
CA ASP A 70 -6.51 -5.91 11.85
C ASP A 70 -7.92 -5.97 11.24
N ARG A 71 -8.16 -5.25 10.14
CA ARG A 71 -9.45 -5.26 9.42
C ARG A 71 -9.74 -6.60 8.75
N LEU A 72 -8.75 -7.23 8.13
CA LEU A 72 -8.89 -8.59 7.59
C LEU A 72 -9.20 -9.60 8.69
N TRP A 73 -8.54 -9.49 9.85
CA TRP A 73 -8.77 -10.40 10.97
C TRP A 73 -10.22 -10.33 11.46
N GLY A 74 -10.79 -9.13 11.57
CA GLY A 74 -12.20 -8.92 11.90
C GLY A 74 -13.17 -9.57 10.90
N ARG A 75 -12.74 -9.76 9.65
CA ARG A 75 -13.47 -10.43 8.56
C ARG A 75 -13.17 -11.93 8.44
N LYS A 76 -12.44 -12.53 9.40
CA LYS A 76 -11.94 -13.93 9.36
C LYS A 76 -10.99 -14.22 8.18
N GLN A 77 -10.35 -13.18 7.65
CA GLN A 77 -9.36 -13.25 6.59
C GLN A 77 -7.95 -13.05 7.16
N LYS A 78 -6.92 -13.44 6.41
CA LYS A 78 -5.52 -13.24 6.79
C LYS A 78 -4.69 -12.88 5.56
N ALA A 79 -3.86 -11.86 5.69
CA ALA A 79 -2.86 -11.53 4.67
C ALA A 79 -1.92 -12.74 4.44
N CYS A 80 -1.79 -13.18 3.19
CA CYS A 80 -0.82 -14.19 2.77
C CYS A 80 0.36 -13.60 2.00
N GLN A 81 0.22 -12.34 1.55
CA GLN A 81 1.22 -11.57 0.84
C GLN A 81 0.94 -10.07 1.06
N PHE A 82 1.99 -9.27 1.15
CA PHE A 82 1.90 -7.81 1.07
C PHE A 82 2.31 -7.30 -0.31
N VAL A 83 1.55 -6.35 -0.83
CA VAL A 83 1.81 -5.65 -2.09
C VAL A 83 1.76 -4.16 -1.82
N LEU A 84 2.86 -3.45 -2.02
CA LEU A 84 2.87 -1.98 -2.03
C LEU A 84 2.94 -1.52 -3.47
N VAL A 85 2.16 -0.50 -3.83
CA VAL A 85 2.24 0.12 -5.16
C VAL A 85 2.21 1.63 -5.01
N THR A 86 3.18 2.30 -5.62
CA THR A 86 3.16 3.76 -5.77
C THR A 86 2.78 4.13 -7.20
N ASP A 87 2.00 5.21 -7.37
CA ASP A 87 1.64 5.72 -8.69
C ASP A 87 2.82 6.41 -9.39
N THR A 88 3.52 7.29 -8.67
CA THR A 88 4.74 7.95 -9.13
C THR A 88 5.83 7.92 -8.07
N HIS A 89 7.01 8.44 -8.39
CA HIS A 89 7.98 8.80 -7.37
C HIS A 89 7.40 9.84 -6.38
N PHE A 90 7.89 9.81 -5.13
CA PHE A 90 7.51 10.80 -4.12
C PHE A 90 7.92 12.22 -4.56
N PRO A 91 6.98 13.18 -4.69
CA PRO A 91 7.29 14.53 -5.14
C PRO A 91 8.21 15.27 -4.17
N ASP A 92 8.99 16.24 -4.67
CA ASP A 92 9.87 17.06 -3.84
C ASP A 92 10.91 16.26 -3.02
N ALA A 93 11.20 15.02 -3.42
CA ALA A 93 12.23 14.16 -2.85
C ALA A 93 13.24 13.71 -3.91
N PRO A 94 14.46 13.31 -3.49
CA PRO A 94 15.38 12.60 -4.38
C PRO A 94 14.72 11.35 -4.98
N ALA A 95 14.96 11.09 -6.27
CA ALA A 95 14.37 9.94 -6.98
C ALA A 95 14.63 8.60 -6.27
N GLU A 96 15.83 8.47 -5.69
CA GLU A 96 16.28 7.30 -4.92
C GLU A 96 15.51 7.04 -3.61
N LEU A 97 14.69 7.99 -3.13
CA LEU A 97 13.88 7.77 -1.92
C LEU A 97 12.91 6.60 -2.09
N THR A 98 12.30 6.50 -3.27
CA THR A 98 11.29 5.47 -3.54
C THR A 98 11.94 4.08 -3.52
N ASP A 99 13.07 3.95 -4.19
CA ASP A 99 13.85 2.70 -4.25
C ASP A 99 14.35 2.31 -2.85
N ARG A 100 14.90 3.27 -2.08
CA ARG A 100 15.36 3.03 -0.72
C ARG A 100 14.25 2.54 0.20
N VAL A 101 13.05 3.12 0.10
CA VAL A 101 11.89 2.68 0.87
C VAL A 101 11.47 1.28 0.45
N ALA A 102 11.39 1.01 -0.86
CA ALA A 102 11.02 -0.30 -1.39
C ALA A 102 11.97 -1.42 -0.91
N GLU A 103 13.28 -1.22 -1.06
CA GLU A 103 14.31 -2.17 -0.62
C GLU A 103 14.21 -2.45 0.89
N HIS A 104 14.13 -1.40 1.70
CA HIS A 104 14.04 -1.54 3.16
C HIS A 104 12.76 -2.26 3.61
N MET A 105 11.62 -1.96 2.98
CA MET A 105 10.35 -2.62 3.30
C MET A 105 10.42 -4.13 3.00
N VAL A 106 10.93 -4.51 1.82
CA VAL A 106 11.10 -5.92 1.44
C VAL A 106 12.09 -6.63 2.34
N GLN A 107 13.21 -6.00 2.67
CA GLN A 107 14.24 -6.59 3.52
C GLN A 107 13.71 -6.93 4.93
N TRP A 108 12.81 -6.11 5.48
CA TRP A 108 12.33 -6.26 6.85
C TRP A 108 11.05 -7.12 6.96
N MET A 109 10.30 -7.27 5.88
CA MET A 109 9.01 -7.97 5.88
C MET A 109 9.15 -9.41 5.38
N ALA A 110 9.27 -10.37 6.31
CA ALA A 110 9.48 -11.78 5.99
C ALA A 110 8.21 -12.65 6.05
N ASN A 111 7.17 -12.26 6.82
CA ASN A 111 5.97 -13.09 6.97
C ASN A 111 4.72 -12.27 7.39
N PRO A 112 3.79 -11.99 6.46
CA PRO A 112 3.85 -12.29 5.02
C PRO A 112 5.01 -11.61 4.27
N PRO A 113 5.53 -12.23 3.18
CA PRO A 113 6.47 -11.57 2.27
C PRO A 113 5.86 -10.31 1.65
N LEU A 114 6.72 -9.37 1.25
CA LEU A 114 6.34 -8.11 0.62
C LEU A 114 6.95 -7.99 -0.77
N VAL A 115 6.17 -7.47 -1.71
CA VAL A 115 6.65 -6.96 -3.00
C VAL A 115 6.24 -5.49 -3.12
N PHE A 116 7.12 -4.68 -3.69
CA PHE A 116 6.89 -3.25 -3.92
C PHE A 116 6.93 -2.97 -5.43
N PHE A 117 5.86 -2.39 -5.96
CA PHE A 117 5.75 -2.01 -7.36
C PHE A 117 5.71 -0.48 -7.54
N SER A 118 6.12 -0.01 -8.71
CA SER A 118 5.87 1.33 -9.23
C SER A 118 4.94 1.24 -10.44
N ALA A 119 4.05 2.21 -10.60
CA ALA A 119 3.29 2.38 -11.83
C ALA A 119 4.06 3.17 -12.92
N ASP A 120 5.39 3.29 -12.79
CA ASP A 120 6.30 3.93 -13.75
C ASP A 120 5.87 5.38 -14.08
N ASP A 121 5.66 6.18 -13.03
CA ASP A 121 5.22 7.57 -13.08
C ASP A 121 3.86 7.79 -13.78
N ARG A 122 2.98 6.79 -13.70
CA ARG A 122 1.60 6.89 -14.17
C ARG A 122 0.66 7.00 -12.99
N SER A 123 -0.21 8.01 -13.03
CA SER A 123 -1.36 8.07 -12.15
C SER A 123 -2.13 6.75 -12.15
N PHE A 124 -2.66 6.35 -10.99
CA PHE A 124 -3.59 5.23 -10.90
C PHE A 124 -4.85 5.39 -11.76
N GLN A 125 -5.11 6.56 -12.35
CA GLN A 125 -6.18 6.75 -13.33
C GLN A 125 -5.80 6.33 -14.77
N SER A 126 -4.50 6.18 -15.07
CA SER A 126 -4.00 5.79 -16.38
C SER A 126 -4.13 4.28 -16.58
N ARG A 127 -5.15 3.84 -17.34
CA ARG A 127 -5.45 2.43 -17.61
C ARG A 127 -5.00 2.00 -19.03
N PRO A 128 -4.51 0.76 -19.22
CA PRO A 128 -4.21 -0.25 -18.19
C PRO A 128 -2.96 0.11 -17.38
N LEU A 129 -2.94 -0.32 -16.12
CA LEU A 129 -1.78 -0.20 -15.25
C LEU A 129 -0.94 -1.47 -15.39
N THR A 130 0.37 -1.33 -15.63
CA THR A 130 1.30 -2.45 -15.68
C THR A 130 2.45 -2.14 -14.73
N PRO A 131 2.27 -2.38 -13.41
CA PRO A 131 3.28 -2.00 -12.43
C PRO A 131 4.57 -2.82 -12.60
N THR A 132 5.71 -2.15 -12.47
CA THR A 132 7.04 -2.75 -12.47
C THR A 132 7.51 -2.98 -11.04
N ALA A 133 8.04 -4.17 -10.74
CA ALA A 133 8.56 -4.46 -9.40
C ALA A 133 9.83 -3.66 -9.13
N LEU A 134 9.83 -2.84 -8.08
CA LEU A 134 11.00 -2.14 -7.57
C LEU A 134 11.83 -3.04 -6.65
N ALA A 135 11.15 -3.81 -5.78
CA ALA A 135 11.81 -4.71 -4.84
C ALA A 135 10.92 -5.91 -4.50
N GLY A 136 11.55 -7.03 -4.18
CA GLY A 136 10.88 -8.28 -3.81
C GLY A 136 10.33 -9.02 -5.03
N SER A 137 9.57 -10.08 -4.76
CA SER A 137 8.92 -10.87 -5.81
C SER A 137 7.55 -11.33 -5.34
N LEU A 138 6.64 -11.45 -6.31
CA LEU A 138 5.33 -12.04 -6.11
C LEU A 138 5.36 -13.47 -6.64
N PRO A 139 4.95 -14.48 -5.86
CA PRO A 139 4.81 -15.85 -6.37
C PRO A 139 3.85 -15.93 -7.56
N ASP A 140 4.07 -16.88 -8.46
CA ASP A 140 3.26 -17.05 -9.67
C ASP A 140 1.77 -17.21 -9.35
N ASP A 141 1.43 -18.02 -8.33
CA ASP A 141 0.06 -18.24 -7.86
C ASP A 141 -0.65 -16.95 -7.41
N TYR A 142 0.10 -15.96 -6.94
CA TYR A 142 -0.45 -14.67 -6.51
C TYR A 142 -0.39 -13.61 -7.61
N THR A 143 0.39 -13.83 -8.65
CA THR A 143 0.53 -12.90 -9.78
C THR A 143 -0.75 -12.80 -10.57
N GLU A 144 -1.42 -13.93 -10.85
CA GLU A 144 -2.73 -13.93 -11.52
C GLU A 144 -3.78 -13.21 -10.66
N VAL A 145 -3.85 -13.54 -9.36
CA VAL A 145 -4.80 -12.92 -8.42
C VAL A 145 -4.61 -11.41 -8.35
N TRP A 146 -3.35 -10.97 -8.25
CA TRP A 146 -2.97 -9.55 -8.25
C TRP A 146 -3.41 -8.85 -9.53
N GLN A 147 -3.04 -9.39 -10.70
CA GLN A 147 -3.32 -8.78 -11.99
C GLN A 147 -4.82 -8.70 -12.28
N ALA A 148 -5.58 -9.74 -11.92
CA ALA A 148 -7.02 -9.78 -12.12
C ALA A 148 -7.80 -8.88 -11.15
N GLY A 149 -7.36 -8.77 -9.89
CA GLY A 149 -8.06 -7.98 -8.87
C GLY A 149 -7.69 -6.50 -8.84
N LEU A 150 -6.51 -6.13 -9.35
CA LEU A 150 -6.02 -4.76 -9.32
C LEU A 150 -6.98 -3.74 -9.97
N PRO A 151 -7.57 -3.97 -11.17
CA PRO A 151 -8.53 -3.04 -11.75
C PRO A 151 -9.71 -2.73 -10.82
N SER A 152 -10.31 -3.76 -10.21
CA SER A 152 -11.44 -3.58 -9.28
C SER A 152 -11.05 -2.80 -8.04
N LEU A 153 -9.83 -3.00 -7.52
CA LEU A 153 -9.35 -2.25 -6.35
C LEU A 153 -9.11 -0.79 -6.69
N LEU A 154 -8.54 -0.51 -7.87
CA LEU A 154 -8.31 0.86 -8.31
C LEU A 154 -9.60 1.57 -8.69
N ASP A 155 -10.62 0.86 -9.18
CA ASP A 155 -11.96 1.42 -9.37
C ASP A 155 -12.59 1.80 -8.02
N ALA A 156 -12.48 0.93 -7.01
CA ALA A 156 -12.92 1.25 -5.65
C ALA A 156 -12.14 2.42 -5.03
N ALA A 157 -10.86 2.59 -5.37
CA ALA A 157 -10.05 3.75 -4.91
C ALA A 157 -10.58 5.10 -5.43
N THR A 158 -11.40 5.12 -6.48
CA THR A 158 -12.05 6.35 -6.97
C THR A 158 -13.28 6.78 -6.17
N ASN A 159 -13.77 5.92 -5.26
CA ASN A 159 -14.93 6.18 -4.43
C ASN A 159 -14.55 6.21 -2.94
N ASP A 160 -14.35 7.40 -2.40
CA ASP A 160 -13.88 7.57 -1.01
C ASP A 160 -14.85 6.96 0.04
N ASP A 161 -16.15 6.83 -0.27
CA ASP A 161 -17.17 6.26 0.63
C ASP A 161 -17.01 4.75 0.86
N ASP A 162 -16.27 4.05 -0.01
CA ASP A 162 -16.01 2.62 0.14
C ASP A 162 -14.94 2.32 1.21
N TRP A 163 -14.25 3.36 1.72
CA TRP A 163 -13.09 3.22 2.60
C TRP A 163 -13.36 3.80 3.99
N GLU A 164 -12.91 3.08 5.01
CA GLU A 164 -12.85 3.66 6.36
C GLU A 164 -11.70 4.67 6.44
N THR A 165 -12.00 5.94 6.70
CA THR A 165 -10.97 6.96 6.89
C THR A 165 -10.29 6.85 8.25
N VAL A 166 -8.96 6.71 8.24
CA VAL A 166 -8.15 6.74 9.45
C VAL A 166 -7.94 8.20 9.89
N PRO A 167 -8.27 8.56 11.14
CA PRO A 167 -8.02 9.91 11.63
C PRO A 167 -6.53 10.20 11.74
N LEU A 168 -6.13 11.44 11.43
CA LEU A 168 -4.75 11.89 11.62
C LEU A 168 -4.31 11.71 13.09
N PRO A 169 -3.04 11.35 13.33
CA PRO A 169 -2.50 11.33 14.68
C PRO A 169 -2.66 12.73 15.29
N LYS A 170 -3.21 12.81 16.51
CA LYS A 170 -3.29 14.09 17.23
C LYS A 170 -1.88 14.69 17.34
N PRO A 171 -1.71 15.99 17.07
CA PRO A 171 -0.42 16.65 17.27
C PRO A 171 -0.02 16.45 18.73
N ARG A 172 1.23 16.03 18.97
CA ARG A 172 1.77 15.98 20.32
C ARG A 172 1.82 17.42 20.82
N SER A 173 0.98 17.76 21.79
CA SER A 173 1.12 19.00 22.53
C SER A 173 2.50 18.98 23.19
N ASN A 174 3.40 19.89 22.77
CA ASN A 174 4.60 20.22 23.53
C ASN A 174 4.20 20.92 24.83
#